data_AF-A0A3M1HP44-F1
#
_entry.id   AF-A0A3M1HP44-F1
#
_cell.length_a   1.000
_cell.length_b   1.000
_cell.length_c   1.000
_cell.angle_alpha   90.00
_cell.angle_beta   90.00
_cell.angle_gamma   90.00
#
_symmetry.space_group_name_H-M   'P 1'
#
loop_
_entity.id
_entity.type
_entity.pdbx_description
1 polymer ?
#
loop_
_entity_poly.entity_id
_entity_poly.type
_entity_poly.pdbx_seq_one_letter_code
_entity_poly.pdbx_strand_id
1 'polypeptide(L)'
;MGAGAAAGLVWLGSYPRPQPHARPEPAAANPLPEKPRTASGIAQVFAQPPAPEPADYERLVIVADLENIVRERSPAPERAHEIAEAIYRHARRYGLDPYLVLAVAEVESGLDPFAVSVAGARGLMQVMP
;
A
#
# COMPACT_ATOMS: atom_id res chain seq x y z
N MET A 1 -47.53 55.25 -4.75
CA MET A 1 -47.59 53.92 -5.40
C MET A 1 -48.22 54.11 -6.78
N GLY A 2 -47.64 53.52 -7.83
CA GLY A 2 -48.14 53.51 -9.22
C GLY A 2 -47.60 54.68 -10.05
N ALA A 3 -46.39 54.58 -10.62
CA ALA A 3 -46.06 53.97 -11.92
C ALA A 3 -46.34 54.92 -13.10
N GLY A 4 -45.27 55.55 -13.59
CA GLY A 4 -45.24 56.31 -14.84
C GLY A 4 -44.64 55.50 -15.98
N ALA A 5 -45.05 55.82 -17.20
CA ALA A 5 -44.32 55.46 -18.41
C ALA A 5 -44.67 56.47 -19.52
N ALA A 6 -43.64 57.11 -20.08
CA ALA A 6 -43.73 57.97 -21.25
C ALA A 6 -42.94 57.31 -22.39
N ALA A 7 -43.55 57.28 -23.57
CA ALA A 7 -42.92 57.00 -24.86
C ALA A 7 -43.55 57.99 -25.85
N GLY A 8 -42.87 58.72 -26.72
CA GLY A 8 -41.58 58.49 -27.37
C GLY A 8 -41.84 58.65 -28.87
N LEU A 9 -41.59 59.86 -29.42
CA LEU A 9 -41.80 60.18 -30.84
C LEU A 9 -40.60 59.76 -31.71
N VAL A 10 -40.92 59.49 -32.97
CA VAL A 10 -40.14 58.91 -34.07
C VAL A 10 -39.07 59.87 -34.62
N TRP A 11 -37.92 59.31 -35.05
CA TRP A 11 -36.94 59.98 -35.91
C TRP A 11 -36.76 59.18 -37.21
N LEU A 12 -37.00 59.83 -38.36
CA LEU A 12 -36.70 59.32 -39.72
C LEU A 12 -35.24 59.64 -40.08
N GLY A 13 -34.47 58.61 -40.43
CA GLY A 13 -33.13 58.74 -41.03
C GLY A 13 -32.99 57.80 -42.23
N SER A 14 -32.50 58.33 -43.35
CA SER A 14 -32.46 57.67 -44.66
C SER A 14 -31.10 57.05 -45.01
N TYR A 15 -31.17 56.04 -45.91
CA TYR A 15 -30.12 55.47 -46.81
C TYR A 15 -29.06 54.55 -46.17
N PRO A 16 -28.49 53.52 -46.85
CA PRO A 16 -28.22 53.42 -48.31
C PRO A 16 -28.67 52.11 -49.01
N ARG A 17 -28.53 52.09 -50.34
CA ARG A 17 -28.85 50.97 -51.25
C ARG A 17 -27.83 49.83 -51.05
N PRO A 18 -28.26 48.56 -50.87
CA PRO A 18 -27.33 47.46 -50.59
C PRO A 18 -26.51 47.07 -51.83
N GLN A 19 -25.20 46.88 -51.64
CA GLN A 19 -24.36 46.21 -52.65
C GLN A 19 -24.64 44.70 -52.64
N PRO A 20 -24.57 44.02 -53.80
CA PRO A 20 -24.65 42.56 -53.85
C PRO A 20 -23.45 41.98 -53.09
N HIS A 21 -23.77 41.32 -51.98
CA HIS A 21 -22.83 40.56 -51.17
C HIS A 21 -22.31 39.40 -52.00
N ALA A 22 -20.99 39.35 -52.23
CA ALA A 22 -20.34 38.18 -52.77
C ALA A 22 -20.70 36.97 -51.90
N ARG A 23 -21.16 35.90 -52.53
CA ARG A 23 -21.51 34.65 -51.85
C ARG A 23 -20.26 34.15 -51.12
N PRO A 24 -20.29 33.88 -49.80
CA PRO A 24 -19.16 33.26 -49.13
C PRO A 24 -18.91 31.90 -49.80
N GLU A 25 -17.65 31.60 -50.13
CA GLU A 25 -17.26 30.24 -50.52
C GLU A 25 -17.74 29.26 -49.45
N PRO A 26 -18.23 28.06 -49.82
CA PRO A 26 -18.59 27.05 -48.84
C PRO A 26 -17.35 26.77 -48.01
N ALA A 27 -17.41 27.09 -46.71
CA ALA A 27 -16.37 26.77 -45.76
C ALA A 27 -16.02 25.29 -45.95
N ALA A 28 -14.74 25.02 -46.25
CA ALA A 28 -14.23 23.67 -46.30
C ALA A 28 -14.70 22.96 -45.03
N ALA A 29 -15.53 21.93 -45.19
CA ALA A 29 -16.05 21.16 -44.08
C ALA A 29 -14.85 20.69 -43.26
N ASN A 30 -14.81 21.09 -42.00
CA ASN A 30 -13.79 20.63 -41.07
C ASN A 30 -13.81 19.08 -41.11
N PRO A 31 -12.69 18.40 -41.42
CA PRO A 31 -12.71 16.95 -41.48
C PRO A 31 -13.14 16.40 -40.11
N LEU A 32 -14.03 15.40 -40.13
CA LEU A 32 -14.47 14.69 -38.93
C LEU A 32 -13.23 14.24 -38.13
N PRO A 33 -13.25 14.31 -36.79
CA PRO A 33 -12.11 13.88 -35.99
C PRO A 33 -11.78 12.42 -36.32
N GLU A 34 -10.54 12.14 -36.71
CA GLU A 34 -10.07 10.78 -36.93
C GLU A 34 -10.30 9.95 -35.65
N LYS A 35 -10.85 8.74 -35.80
CA LYS A 35 -10.99 7.80 -34.68
C LYS A 35 -9.62 7.59 -34.02
N PRO A 36 -9.46 7.77 -32.69
CA PRO A 36 -8.18 7.58 -32.06
C PRO A 36 -7.74 6.11 -32.19
N ARG A 37 -6.67 5.88 -32.95
CA ARG A 37 -5.90 4.63 -32.96
C ARG A 37 -5.06 4.53 -31.68
N THR A 38 -5.67 4.27 -30.54
CA THR A 38 -4.92 4.01 -29.29
C THR A 38 -5.70 3.09 -28.34
N ALA A 39 -6.01 1.87 -28.79
CA ALA A 39 -6.49 0.82 -27.88
C ALA A 39 -5.34 0.06 -27.17
N SER A 40 -4.07 0.38 -27.44
CA SER A 40 -2.94 -0.43 -26.92
C SER A 40 -2.16 0.20 -25.77
N GLY A 41 -2.33 1.48 -25.46
CA GLY A 41 -1.57 2.15 -24.38
C GLY A 41 -2.23 2.07 -23.01
N ILE A 42 -3.57 2.03 -22.96
CA ILE A 42 -4.32 2.11 -21.70
C ILE A 42 -4.24 0.78 -20.93
N ALA A 43 -4.16 -0.35 -21.63
CA ALA A 43 -4.06 -1.67 -21.01
C ALA A 43 -2.75 -1.89 -20.23
N GLN A 44 -1.64 -1.29 -20.65
CA GLN A 44 -0.35 -1.40 -19.95
C GLN A 44 -0.27 -0.52 -18.69
N VAL A 45 -0.98 0.61 -18.66
CA VAL A 45 -1.05 1.48 -17.48
C VAL A 45 -1.83 0.81 -16.33
N PHE A 46 -2.74 -0.12 -16.66
CA PHE A 46 -3.46 -0.96 -15.71
C PHE A 46 -2.87 -2.37 -15.56
N ALA A 47 -1.60 -2.58 -15.95
CA ALA A 47 -0.92 -3.81 -15.58
C ALA A 47 -0.99 -3.94 -14.05
N GLN A 48 -1.79 -4.89 -13.60
CA GLN A 48 -1.97 -5.16 -12.18
C GLN A 48 -0.56 -5.47 -11.65
N PRO A 49 -0.08 -4.76 -10.60
CA PRO A 49 1.17 -5.16 -9.98
C PRO A 49 1.07 -6.66 -9.67
N PRO A 50 2.18 -7.41 -9.81
CA PRO A 50 2.15 -8.84 -9.51
C PRO A 50 1.44 -9.00 -8.16
N ALA A 51 0.48 -9.93 -8.10
CA ALA A 51 -0.19 -10.23 -6.86
C ALA A 51 0.89 -10.38 -5.77
N PRO A 52 0.72 -9.76 -4.59
CA PRO A 52 1.72 -9.91 -3.55
C PRO A 52 1.95 -11.42 -3.35
N GLU A 53 3.22 -11.84 -3.37
CA GLU A 53 3.57 -13.17 -2.92
C GLU A 53 2.85 -13.41 -1.59
N PRO A 54 2.15 -14.53 -1.40
CA PRO A 54 1.34 -14.75 -0.21
C PRO A 54 2.26 -14.59 0.99
N ALA A 55 1.98 -13.58 1.83
CA ALA A 55 2.75 -13.36 3.03
C ALA A 55 2.70 -14.64 3.87
N ASP A 56 3.82 -15.01 4.50
CA ASP A 56 3.83 -16.08 5.49
C ASP A 56 3.13 -15.58 6.75
N TYR A 57 1.80 -15.55 6.70
CA TYR A 57 0.95 -15.03 7.78
C TYR A 57 1.15 -15.82 9.07
N GLU A 58 1.44 -17.13 8.97
CA GLU A 58 1.79 -17.97 10.12
C GLU A 58 3.02 -17.42 10.82
N ARG A 59 4.11 -17.18 10.08
CA ARG A 59 5.32 -16.57 10.64
C ARG A 59 5.05 -15.20 11.25
N LEU A 60 4.34 -14.32 10.53
CA LEU A 60 4.09 -12.95 11.00
C LEU A 60 3.40 -12.94 12.35
N VAL A 61 2.36 -13.76 12.52
CA VAL A 61 1.58 -13.84 13.76
C VAL A 61 2.39 -14.50 14.87
N ILE A 62 3.01 -15.65 14.59
CA ILE A 62 3.73 -16.41 15.62
C ILE A 62 4.96 -15.65 16.11
N VAL A 63 5.77 -15.09 15.21
CA VAL A 63 6.97 -14.35 15.60
C VAL A 63 6.60 -13.11 16.43
N ALA A 64 5.53 -12.39 16.05
CA ALA A 64 5.08 -11.26 16.84
C ALA A 64 4.63 -11.66 18.26
N ASP A 65 3.94 -12.79 18.40
CA ASP A 65 3.52 -13.29 19.72
C ASP A 65 4.71 -13.77 20.56
N LEU A 66 5.60 -14.58 19.98
CA LEU A 66 6.84 -15.01 20.62
C LEU A 66 7.69 -13.82 21.07
N GLU A 67 7.82 -12.79 20.22
CA GLU A 67 8.57 -11.58 20.53
C GLU A 67 7.99 -10.86 21.74
N ASN A 68 6.66 -10.74 21.84
CA ASN A 68 6.01 -10.14 23.01
C ASN A 68 6.32 -10.95 24.27
N ILE A 69 6.19 -12.27 24.22
CA ILE A 69 6.47 -13.14 25.37
C ILE A 69 7.94 -13.01 25.81
N VAL A 70 8.88 -13.07 24.86
CA VAL A 70 10.31 -12.96 25.17
C VAL A 70 10.64 -11.57 25.72
N ARG A 71 10.06 -10.50 25.16
CA ARG A 71 10.27 -9.13 25.62
C ARG A 71 9.80 -8.94 27.06
N GLU A 72 8.73 -9.60 27.46
CA GLU A 72 8.18 -9.51 28.82
C GLU A 72 8.96 -10.33 29.85
N ARG A 73 9.53 -11.47 29.44
CA ARG A 73 10.05 -12.48 30.38
C ARG A 73 11.57 -12.63 30.38
N SER A 74 12.23 -12.26 29.29
CA SER A 74 13.69 -12.37 29.16
C SER A 74 14.42 -11.25 29.91
N PRO A 75 15.59 -11.56 30.51
CA PRO A 75 16.49 -10.52 31.01
C PRO A 75 17.16 -9.68 29.90
N ALA A 76 17.02 -10.07 28.62
CA ALA A 76 17.58 -9.38 27.45
C ALA A 76 16.48 -8.97 26.44
N PRO A 77 15.54 -8.09 26.83
CA PRO A 77 14.37 -7.72 26.01
C PRO A 77 14.73 -7.05 24.67
N GLU A 78 15.92 -6.44 24.57
CA GLU A 78 16.45 -5.88 23.33
C GLU A 78 16.71 -6.94 22.25
N ARG A 79 16.87 -8.21 22.65
CA ARG A 79 17.06 -9.35 21.73
C ARG A 79 15.78 -10.12 21.46
N ALA A 80 14.63 -9.66 21.94
CA ALA A 80 13.38 -10.40 21.85
C ALA A 80 13.03 -10.83 20.41
N HIS A 81 13.21 -9.93 19.44
CA HIS A 81 12.98 -10.24 18.04
C HIS A 81 13.93 -11.33 17.51
N GLU A 82 15.23 -11.23 17.83
CA GLU A 82 16.23 -12.22 17.41
C GLU A 82 15.95 -13.61 17.99
N ILE A 83 15.56 -13.66 19.26
CA ILE A 83 15.21 -14.89 19.97
C ILE A 83 13.92 -15.49 19.38
N ALA A 84 12.87 -14.69 19.18
CA ALA A 84 11.61 -15.13 18.59
C ALA A 84 11.81 -15.70 17.17
N GLU A 85 12.59 -15.02 16.34
CA GLU A 85 12.97 -15.49 15.01
C GLU A 85 13.81 -16.78 15.06
N ALA A 86 14.71 -16.92 16.05
CA ALA A 86 15.46 -18.14 16.23
C ALA A 86 14.55 -19.32 16.63
N ILE A 87 13.65 -19.11 17.59
CA ILE A 87 12.67 -20.11 18.04
C ILE A 87 11.80 -20.56 16.86
N TYR A 88 11.16 -19.64 16.15
CA TYR A 88 10.29 -19.97 15.01
C TYR A 88 11.05 -20.74 13.92
N ARG A 89 12.23 -20.25 13.51
CA ARG A 89 12.99 -20.89 12.43
C ARG A 89 13.45 -22.30 12.78
N HIS A 90 13.90 -22.54 14.01
CA HIS A 90 14.34 -23.87 14.43
C HIS A 90 13.16 -24.81 14.67
N ALA A 91 12.07 -24.32 15.25
CA ALA A 91 10.85 -25.09 15.40
C ALA A 91 10.34 -25.58 14.05
N ARG A 92 10.19 -24.68 13.07
CA ARG A 92 9.78 -25.01 11.70
C ARG A 92 10.74 -25.98 11.01
N ARG A 93 12.06 -25.80 11.19
CA ARG A 93 13.08 -26.70 10.60
C ARG A 93 12.93 -28.14 11.08
N TYR A 94 12.61 -28.34 12.35
CA TYR A 94 12.52 -29.67 12.97
C TYR A 94 11.09 -30.19 13.11
N GLY A 95 10.09 -29.48 12.56
CA GLY A 95 8.68 -29.88 12.66
C GLY A 95 8.15 -29.83 14.09
N LEU A 96 8.67 -28.93 14.92
CA LEU A 96 8.26 -28.73 16.30
C LEU A 96 7.32 -27.53 16.41
N ASP A 97 6.49 -27.54 17.46
CA ASP A 97 5.72 -26.38 17.87
C ASP A 97 6.67 -25.27 18.37
N PRO A 98 6.60 -24.03 17.83
CA PRO A 98 7.40 -22.91 18.32
C PRO A 98 7.21 -22.62 19.82
N TYR A 99 6.01 -22.81 20.36
CA TYR A 99 5.73 -22.59 21.78
C TYR A 99 6.35 -23.68 22.68
N LEU A 100 6.55 -24.88 22.15
CA LEU A 100 7.31 -25.92 22.85
C LEU A 100 8.79 -25.52 22.98
N VAL A 101 9.38 -25.02 21.89
CA VAL A 101 10.79 -24.56 21.91
C VAL A 101 10.96 -23.36 22.85
N LEU A 102 10.01 -22.42 22.83
CA LEU A 102 9.96 -21.32 23.79
C LEU A 102 9.91 -21.83 25.24
N ALA A 103 8.99 -22.76 25.53
CA ALA A 103 8.81 -23.29 26.89
C ALA A 103 10.08 -23.98 27.42
N VAL A 104 10.76 -24.75 26.57
CA VAL A 104 12.06 -25.35 26.94
C VAL A 104 13.10 -24.26 27.21
N ALA A 105 13.21 -23.25 26.35
CA ALA A 105 14.15 -22.15 26.56
C ALA A 105 13.87 -21.35 27.86
N GLU A 106 12.59 -21.18 28.21
CA GLU A 106 12.19 -20.53 29.46
C GLU A 106 12.57 -21.37 30.69
N VAL A 107 12.36 -22.68 30.65
CA VAL A 107 12.73 -23.59 31.76
C VAL A 107 14.23 -23.72 31.92
N GLU A 108 14.99 -23.82 30.83
CA GLU A 108 16.43 -24.08 30.86
C GLU A 108 17.25 -22.84 31.26
N SER A 109 16.87 -21.65 30.80
CA SER A 109 17.65 -20.43 31.05
C SER A 109 16.85 -19.21 31.47
N GLY A 110 15.53 -19.29 31.61
CA GLY A 110 14.69 -18.10 31.81
C GLY A 110 14.74 -17.15 30.61
N LEU A 111 14.93 -17.69 29.40
CA LEU A 111 15.14 -16.92 28.16
C LEU A 111 16.38 -16.01 28.20
N ASP A 112 17.39 -16.33 29.03
CA ASP A 112 18.68 -15.66 29.01
C ASP A 112 19.58 -16.25 27.89
N PRO A 113 19.94 -15.46 26.85
CA PRO A 113 20.82 -15.92 25.79
C PRO A 113 22.28 -16.08 26.23
N PHE A 114 22.65 -15.55 27.40
CA PHE A 114 24.02 -15.55 27.93
C PHE A 114 24.22 -16.53 29.10
N ALA A 115 23.19 -17.30 29.46
CA ALA A 115 23.27 -18.25 30.57
C ALA A 115 24.37 -19.29 30.40
N VAL A 116 25.13 -19.53 31.47
CA VAL A 116 26.17 -20.57 31.55
C VAL A 116 26.00 -21.34 32.86
N SER A 117 25.82 -22.66 32.77
CA SER A 117 25.72 -23.51 33.96
C SER A 117 27.07 -23.88 34.55
N VAL A 118 27.07 -24.38 35.79
CA VAL A 118 28.27 -24.91 36.47
C VAL A 118 28.91 -26.10 35.74
N ALA A 119 28.11 -26.86 34.98
CA ALA A 119 28.59 -27.98 34.18
C ALA A 119 29.10 -27.55 32.80
N GLY A 120 28.95 -26.27 32.44
CA GLY A 120 29.42 -25.71 31.18
C GLY A 120 28.38 -25.66 30.05
N ALA A 121 27.11 -25.97 30.33
CA ALA A 121 26.02 -25.79 29.38
C ALA A 121 25.79 -24.31 29.08
N ARG A 122 25.37 -23.96 27.84
CA ARG A 122 25.31 -22.56 27.39
C ARG A 122 24.03 -22.20 26.64
N GLY A 123 23.61 -20.94 26.81
CA GLY A 123 22.58 -20.27 26.03
C GLY A 123 21.15 -20.68 26.39
N LEU A 124 20.21 -20.35 25.51
CA LEU A 124 18.77 -20.46 25.76
C LEU A 124 18.29 -21.85 26.17
N MET A 125 18.83 -22.90 25.53
CA MET A 125 18.42 -24.29 25.76
C MET A 125 19.49 -25.10 26.51
N GLN A 126 20.47 -24.42 27.13
CA GLN A 126 21.55 -25.04 27.92
C GLN A 126 22.17 -26.27 27.23
N VAL A 127 22.62 -26.08 25.98
CA VAL A 127 23.28 -27.16 25.22
C VAL A 127 24.74 -27.27 25.65
N MET A 128 25.22 -28.50 25.80
CA MET A 128 26.62 -28.79 26.11
C MET A 128 27.50 -28.63 24.86
N PRO A 129 28.63 -27.89 24.97
CA PRO A 129 29.64 -27.81 23.91
C PRO A 129 30.56 -29.04 23.85
#